data_AF-A0AA40C4C4-F1
#
_entry.id   AF-A0AA40C4C4-F1
#
_cell.length_a   1.000
_cell.length_b   1.000
_cell.length_c   1.000
_cell.angle_alpha   90.00
_cell.angle_beta   90.00
_cell.angle_gamma   90.00
#
_symmetry.space_group_name_H-M   'P 1'
#
loop_
_entity.id
_entity.type
_entity.pdbx_description
1 polymer ?
#
loop_
_entity_poly.entity_id
_entity_poly.type
_entity_poly.pdbx_seq_one_letter_code
_entity_poly.pdbx_strand_id
1 'polypeptide(L)'
;SSTSRTILLHGPNGTGKSLAISCTAEYARRPLFMLSSVHLGNSARQVHEIVINVFKLADAWGAMVVLDDADLYLFKRRNDASIDNNVVS
;
A
#
# COMPACT_ATOMS: atom_id res chain seq x y z
N SER A 1 -19.94 -10.00 2.20
CA SER A 1 -18.83 -9.94 3.17
C SER A 1 -17.56 -10.35 2.45
N SER A 2 -16.80 -9.39 1.91
CA SER A 2 -15.49 -9.70 1.30
C SER A 2 -14.43 -9.52 2.36
N THR A 3 -13.86 -10.62 2.84
CA THR A 3 -12.78 -10.59 3.84
C THR A 3 -11.49 -10.13 3.16
N SER A 4 -11.08 -8.88 3.41
CA SER A 4 -9.74 -8.41 3.03
C SER A 4 -8.69 -9.07 3.94
N ARG A 5 -7.58 -9.54 3.36
CA ARG A 5 -6.44 -10.09 4.09
C ARG A 5 -5.21 -9.22 3.80
N THR A 6 -4.62 -8.69 4.85
CA THR A 6 -3.40 -7.86 4.77
C THR A 6 -2.28 -8.57 5.52
N ILE A 7 -1.10 -8.65 4.90
CA ILE A 7 0.11 -9.25 5.48
C ILE A 7 1.17 -8.15 5.53
N LEU A 8 1.77 -7.95 6.70
CA LEU A 8 2.90 -7.03 6.90
C LEU A 8 4.17 -7.86 7.07
N LEU A 9 5.16 -7.65 6.20
CA LEU A 9 6.48 -8.26 6.30
C LEU A 9 7.49 -7.19 6.73
N HIS A 10 8.05 -7.29 7.94
CA HIS A 10 9.04 -6.33 8.47
C HIS A 10 10.35 -7.03 8.87
N GLY A 11 11.45 -6.28 9.00
CA GLY A 11 12.76 -6.76 9.48
C GLY A 11 13.94 -6.40 8.57
N PRO A 12 15.18 -6.87 8.88
CA PRO A 12 16.39 -6.48 8.17
C PRO A 12 16.41 -6.84 6.67
N ASN A 13 17.21 -6.11 5.90
CA ASN A 13 17.50 -6.43 4.50
C ASN A 13 18.13 -7.84 4.39
N GLY A 14 17.79 -8.59 3.34
CA GLY A 14 18.31 -9.95 3.13
C GLY A 14 17.54 -11.07 3.85
N THR A 15 16.50 -10.76 4.64
CA THR A 15 15.64 -11.78 5.29
C THR A 15 14.62 -12.44 4.35
N GLY A 16 14.71 -12.19 3.03
CA GLY A 16 13.87 -12.86 2.04
C GLY A 16 12.42 -12.36 1.95
N LYS A 17 12.10 -11.13 2.38
CA LYS A 17 10.73 -10.59 2.29
C LYS A 17 10.20 -10.56 0.85
N SER A 18 11.01 -10.07 -0.09
CA SER A 18 10.65 -10.03 -1.51
C SER A 18 10.45 -11.44 -2.07
N LEU A 19 11.25 -12.41 -1.63
CA LEU A 19 11.08 -13.82 -1.97
C LEU A 19 9.77 -14.37 -1.40
N ALA A 20 9.44 -14.06 -0.16
CA ALA A 20 8.19 -14.48 0.47
C ALA A 20 6.95 -13.92 -0.24
N ILE A 21 7.00 -12.64 -0.67
CA ILE A 21 5.95 -12.02 -1.49
C ILE A 21 5.80 -12.78 -2.81
N SER A 22 6.90 -13.00 -3.53
CA SER A 22 6.88 -13.71 -4.81
C SER A 22 6.33 -15.13 -4.66
N CYS A 23 6.81 -15.88 -3.67
CA CYS A 23 6.38 -17.24 -3.40
C CYS A 23 4.89 -17.30 -3.01
N THR A 24 4.41 -16.32 -2.24
CA THR A 24 2.98 -16.23 -1.87
C THR A 24 2.10 -15.98 -3.09
N ALA A 25 2.53 -15.09 -3.98
CA ALA A 25 1.80 -14.76 -5.21
C ALA A 25 1.77 -15.95 -6.17
N GLU A 26 2.90 -16.62 -6.33
CA GLU A 26 3.05 -17.84 -7.13
C GLU A 26 2.16 -18.97 -6.58
N TYR A 27 2.23 -19.20 -5.27
CA TYR A 27 1.40 -20.20 -4.58
C TYR A 27 -0.10 -19.91 -4.76
N ALA A 28 -0.50 -18.65 -4.62
CA ALA A 28 -1.88 -18.22 -4.82
C ALA A 28 -2.29 -18.14 -6.30
N ARG A 29 -1.35 -18.26 -7.24
CA ARG A 29 -1.53 -18.04 -8.68
C ARG A 29 -2.18 -16.70 -9.00
N ARG A 30 -1.79 -15.65 -8.27
CA ARG A 30 -2.29 -14.29 -8.46
C ARG A 30 -1.15 -13.38 -8.91
N PRO A 31 -1.34 -12.54 -9.94
CA PRO A 31 -0.32 -11.59 -10.35
C PRO A 31 -0.04 -10.56 -9.25
N LEU A 32 1.18 -10.01 -9.22
CA LEU A 32 1.57 -8.96 -8.28
C LEU A 32 1.46 -7.59 -8.94
N PHE A 33 0.87 -6.63 -8.20
CA PHE A 33 0.89 -5.22 -8.53
C PHE A 33 1.78 -4.49 -7.52
N MET A 34 2.97 -4.07 -7.95
CA MET A 34 3.92 -3.36 -7.11
C MET A 34 3.64 -1.86 -7.11
N LEU A 35 3.41 -1.28 -5.93
CA LEU A 35 3.23 0.15 -5.74
C LEU A 35 4.35 0.68 -4.83
N SER A 36 5.18 1.54 -5.39
CA SER A 36 6.36 2.15 -4.74
C SER A 36 6.20 3.66 -4.69
N SER A 37 7.05 4.32 -3.89
CA SER A 37 6.92 5.72 -3.53
C SER A 37 7.09 6.63 -4.75
N VAL A 38 7.84 6.15 -5.75
CA VAL A 38 8.03 6.79 -7.06
C VAL A 38 6.74 6.85 -7.88
N HIS A 39 5.84 5.88 -7.73
CA HIS A 39 4.56 5.84 -8.44
C HIS A 39 3.49 6.72 -7.78
N LEU A 40 3.76 7.20 -6.57
CA LEU A 40 2.80 7.90 -5.75
C LEU A 40 3.14 9.39 -5.72
N GLY A 41 2.20 10.22 -6.14
CA GLY A 41 2.38 11.67 -6.25
C GLY A 41 2.73 12.37 -4.94
N ASN A 42 3.02 13.67 -5.02
CA ASN A 42 3.48 14.43 -3.87
C ASN A 42 2.36 14.92 -2.94
N SER A 43 1.10 14.89 -3.38
CA SER A 43 -0.05 15.31 -2.58
C SER A 43 -0.88 14.12 -2.06
N ALA A 44 -1.46 14.26 -0.88
CA ALA A 44 -2.31 13.22 -0.28
C ALA A 44 -3.51 12.85 -1.17
N ARG A 45 -4.06 13.83 -1.91
CA ARG A 45 -5.12 13.60 -2.89
C ARG A 45 -4.68 12.69 -4.03
N GLN A 46 -3.52 12.96 -4.64
CA GLN A 46 -2.98 12.13 -5.73
C GLN A 46 -2.70 10.70 -5.23
N VAL A 47 -2.10 10.57 -4.04
CA VAL A 47 -1.85 9.26 -3.42
C VAL A 47 -3.16 8.50 -3.22
N HIS A 48 -4.20 9.15 -2.68
CA HIS A 48 -5.50 8.53 -2.47
C HIS A 48 -6.14 8.03 -3.77
N GLU A 49 -6.17 8.87 -4.81
CA GLU A 49 -6.73 8.53 -6.12
C GLU A 49 -5.97 7.36 -6.77
N ILE A 50 -4.63 7.38 -6.74
CA ILE A 50 -3.80 6.30 -7.29
C ILE A 50 -4.04 4.99 -6.56
N VAL A 51 -4.03 5.01 -5.22
CA VAL A 51 -4.23 3.81 -4.40
C VAL A 51 -5.61 3.21 -4.67
N ILE A 52 -6.68 4.01 -4.72
CA ILE A 52 -8.03 3.52 -5.06
C ILE A 52 -8.05 2.86 -6.43
N ASN A 53 -7.45 3.49 -7.44
CA ASN A 53 -7.45 2.96 -8.80
C ASN A 53 -6.67 1.64 -8.90
N VAL A 54 -5.54 1.54 -8.20
CA VAL A 54 -4.76 0.30 -8.11
C VAL A 54 -5.56 -0.82 -7.45
N PHE A 55 -6.27 -0.55 -6.36
CA PHE A 55 -7.11 -1.56 -5.71
C PHE A 55 -8.26 -2.02 -6.61
N LYS A 56 -8.89 -1.11 -7.36
CA LYS A 56 -9.94 -1.47 -8.33
C LYS A 56 -9.38 -2.35 -9.45
N LEU A 57 -8.21 -2.03 -9.98
CA LEU A 57 -7.57 -2.82 -11.02
C LEU A 57 -7.16 -4.20 -10.50
N ALA A 58 -6.61 -4.26 -9.29
CA ALA A 58 -6.21 -5.51 -8.66
C ALA A 58 -7.40 -6.41 -8.35
N ASP A 59 -8.54 -5.84 -7.95
CA ASP A 59 -9.78 -6.60 -7.77
C ASP A 59 -10.28 -7.17 -9.10
N ALA A 60 -10.31 -6.34 -10.16
CA ALA A 60 -10.72 -6.75 -11.50
C ALA A 60 -9.81 -7.85 -12.11
N TRP A 61 -8.51 -7.80 -11.83
CA TRP A 61 -7.53 -8.76 -12.34
C TRP A 61 -7.31 -9.96 -11.42
N GLY A 62 -7.91 -9.97 -10.23
CA GLY A 62 -7.57 -10.96 -9.22
C GLY A 62 -6.09 -10.90 -8.82
N ALA A 63 -5.49 -9.73 -8.77
CA ALA A 63 -4.09 -9.51 -8.39
C ALA A 63 -3.93 -9.32 -6.87
N MET A 64 -2.70 -9.44 -6.39
CA MET A 64 -2.29 -9.00 -5.05
C MET A 64 -1.54 -7.67 -5.17
N VAL A 65 -1.85 -6.72 -4.29
CA VAL A 65 -1.16 -5.42 -4.25
C VAL A 65 -0.05 -5.47 -3.21
N VAL A 66 1.14 -5.03 -3.61
CA VAL A 66 2.32 -4.92 -2.74
C VAL A 66 2.64 -3.43 -2.59
N LEU A 67 2.65 -2.96 -1.35
CA LEU A 67 3.02 -1.60 -0.99
C LEU A 67 4.47 -1.61 -0.51
N ASP A 68 5.37 -1.12 -1.35
CA ASP A 68 6.78 -0.93 -1.01
C ASP A 68 7.00 0.45 -0.39
N ASP A 69 7.90 0.55 0.58
CA ASP A 69 8.06 1.72 1.46
C ASP A 69 6.78 2.13 2.20
N ALA A 70 5.99 1.15 2.66
CA ALA A 70 4.68 1.38 3.29
C ALA A 70 4.73 2.45 4.41
N ASP A 71 5.82 2.46 5.18
CA ASP A 71 6.05 3.37 6.28
C ASP A 71 6.08 4.85 5.83
N LEU A 72 6.70 5.16 4.68
CA LEU A 72 6.74 6.52 4.14
C LEU A 72 5.33 7.08 3.87
N TYR A 73 4.39 6.23 3.44
CA TYR A 73 3.00 6.66 3.26
C TYR A 73 2.26 6.80 4.58
N LEU A 74 2.51 5.90 5.54
CA LEU A 74 1.90 5.97 6.87
C LEU A 74 2.34 7.24 7.61
N PHE A 75 3.61 7.64 7.46
CA PHE A 75 4.13 8.89 8.02
C PHE A 75 3.54 10.15 7.38
N LYS A 76 3.35 10.18 6.04
CA LYS A 76 2.74 11.34 5.35
C LYS A 76 1.31 11.62 5.84
N ARG A 77 0.50 10.58 6.13
CA ARG A 77 -0.84 10.79 6.69
C ARG A 77 -0.86 11.35 8.10
N ARG A 78 0.16 11.06 8.92
CA ARG A 78 0.22 11.53 10.31
C ARG A 78 0.50 13.04 10.40
N ASN A 79 1.24 13.60 9.44
CA ASN A 79 1.49 15.05 9.36
C ASN A 79 0.34 15.84 8.70
N ASP A 80 -0.46 15.20 7.83
CA ASP A 80 -1.64 15.84 7.22
C ASP A 80 -2.87 15.82 8.15
N ALA A 81 -2.86 14.96 9.17
CA ALA A 81 -3.91 14.85 10.19
C ALA A 81 -3.78 15.87 11.35
N SER A 82 -2.86 16.84 11.25
CA SER A 82 -2.64 17.88 12.26
C SER A 82 -2.82 19.31 11.73
N ILE A 83 -3.82 19.53 10.88
CA ILE A 83 -4.41 20.86 10.66
C ILE A 83 -5.93 20.71 10.53
N ASP A 84 -6.58 20.20 11.57
CA ASP A 84 -8.00 20.46 11.81
C ASP A 84 -8.24 20.55 13.33
N ASN A 85 -7.84 21.68 13.90
CA ASN A 85 -8.28 22.13 15.22
C ASN A 85 -8.80 23.56 15.06
N ASN A 86 -9.96 23.70 14.41
CA ASN A 86 -10.82 24.84 14.72
C ASN A 86 -11.39 24.62 16.12
N VAL A 87 -10.78 25.25 17.13
CA VAL A 87 -11.47 25.56 18.38
C VAL A 87 -11.63 27.07 18.43
N VAL A 88 -12.89 27.47 18.31
CA VAL A 88 -13.42 28.81 18.51
C VAL A 88 -12.97 29.35 19.88
N SER A 89 -12.38 30.55 19.90
CA SER A 89 -12.48 31.55 20.97
C SER A 89 -12.12 32.92 20.41
#